data_AF-A0A0T5VKU9-F1
#
_entry.id   AF-A0A0T5VKU9-F1
#
_cell.length_a   1.000
_cell.length_b   1.000
_cell.length_c   1.000
_cell.angle_alpha   90.00
_cell.angle_beta   90.00
_cell.angle_gamma   90.00
#
_symmetry.space_group_name_H-M   'P 1'
#
loop_
_entity.id
_entity.type
_entity.pdbx_description
1 polymer ?
#
loop_
_entity_poly.entity_id
_entity_poly.type
_entity_poly.pdbx_seq_one_letter_code
_entity_poly.pdbx_strand_id
1 'polypeptide(L)'
;MELAALIVSIFALLASAASYFFNLKSTNQNKIFDEKIQAYSKIATAIDNAVLALGEGIEEGKDLRKTQPKGYKDDLEEIAENIGEAINEMFDVLMANVVLLPSNVYNSLDEFAMFIDSEENFNIFEKPEKIETLIAELRKRQNEAITLMRDDIHSDQLNKGLHKRLSRNNLGHKIFGEI
;
A
#
# COMPACT_ATOMS: atom_id res chain seq x y z
N MET A 1 6.43 -23.11 -58.03
CA MET A 1 7.23 -23.07 -56.79
C MET A 1 7.31 -21.68 -56.18
N GLU A 2 7.43 -20.61 -56.99
CA GLU A 2 7.58 -19.23 -56.49
C GLU A 2 6.36 -18.70 -55.71
N LEU A 3 5.13 -18.99 -56.14
CA LEU A 3 3.91 -18.56 -55.43
C LEU A 3 3.81 -19.16 -54.03
N ALA A 4 4.18 -20.43 -53.87
CA ALA A 4 4.15 -21.12 -52.58
C ALA A 4 5.21 -20.54 -51.62
N ALA A 5 6.42 -20.26 -52.12
CA ALA A 5 7.47 -19.60 -51.34
C ALA A 5 7.03 -18.20 -50.89
N LEU A 6 6.41 -17.43 -51.78
CA LEU A 6 5.92 -16.08 -51.48
C LEU A 6 4.82 -16.10 -50.40
N ILE A 7 3.88 -17.05 -50.48
CA ILE A 7 2.84 -17.23 -49.45
C ILE A 7 3.47 -17.61 -48.11
N VAL A 8 4.42 -18.55 -48.09
CA VAL A 8 5.11 -18.96 -46.86
C VAL A 8 5.89 -17.79 -46.23
N SER A 9 6.55 -16.96 -47.04
CA SER A 9 7.25 -15.76 -46.56
C SER A 9 6.32 -14.71 -45.97
N ILE A 10 5.14 -14.49 -46.57
CA ILE A 10 4.13 -13.57 -46.03
C ILE A 10 3.60 -14.08 -44.68
N PHE A 11 3.28 -15.38 -44.57
CA PHE A 11 2.82 -15.96 -43.31
C PHE A 11 3.89 -15.91 -42.21
N ALA A 12 5.15 -16.18 -42.56
CA ALA A 12 6.27 -16.06 -41.62
C ALA A 12 6.43 -14.62 -41.11
N LEU A 13 6.26 -13.63 -41.99
CA LEU A 13 6.35 -12.21 -41.63
C LEU A 13 5.18 -11.77 -40.73
N LEU A 14 3.96 -12.23 -41.02
CA LEU A 14 2.79 -12.00 -40.16
C LEU A 14 2.93 -12.66 -38.78
N ALA A 15 3.43 -13.90 -38.73
CA ALA A 15 3.69 -14.61 -37.47
C ALA A 15 4.79 -13.91 -36.64
N SER A 16 5.85 -13.44 -37.29
CA SER A 16 6.92 -12.68 -36.64
C SER A 16 6.42 -11.33 -36.11
N ALA A 17 5.61 -10.60 -36.89
CA ALA A 17 5.01 -9.34 -36.45
C ALA A 17 4.06 -9.56 -35.27
N ALA A 18 3.18 -10.57 -35.35
CA ALA A 18 2.30 -10.95 -34.25
C ALA A 18 3.10 -11.32 -32.99
N SER A 19 4.13 -12.16 -33.11
CA SER A 19 5.00 -12.54 -31.99
C SER A 19 5.71 -11.32 -31.38
N TYR A 20 6.20 -10.39 -32.21
CA TYR A 20 6.77 -9.13 -31.73
C TYR A 20 5.75 -8.29 -30.95
N PHE A 21 4.54 -8.09 -31.47
CA PHE A 21 3.48 -7.35 -30.78
C PHE A 21 3.04 -8.05 -29.48
N PHE A 22 2.94 -9.39 -29.48
CA PHE A 22 2.62 -10.17 -28.28
C PHE A 22 3.72 -10.04 -27.22
N ASN A 23 4.99 -10.13 -27.61
CA ASN A 23 6.12 -9.97 -26.71
C ASN A 23 6.22 -8.54 -26.16
N LEU A 24 5.97 -7.53 -27.00
CA LEU A 24 5.95 -6.13 -26.57
C LEU A 24 4.82 -5.87 -25.56
N LYS A 25 3.62 -6.41 -25.84
CA LYS A 25 2.46 -6.33 -24.94
C LYS A 25 2.75 -7.02 -23.61
N SER A 26 3.32 -8.23 -23.63
CA SER A 26 3.68 -8.98 -22.42
C SER A 26 4.77 -8.27 -21.60
N THR A 27 5.78 -7.69 -22.25
CA THR A 27 6.85 -6.93 -21.59
C THR A 27 6.30 -5.68 -20.91
N ASN A 28 5.45 -4.92 -21.61
CA ASN A 28 4.81 -3.72 -21.05
C ASN A 28 3.85 -4.07 -19.90
N GLN A 29 3.10 -5.17 -20.02
CA GLN A 29 2.22 -5.65 -18.95
C GLN A 29 3.00 -6.06 -17.70
N ASN A 30 4.12 -6.75 -17.85
CA ASN A 30 4.98 -7.11 -16.73
C ASN A 30 5.59 -5.87 -16.06
N LYS A 31 6.02 -4.89 -16.86
CA LYS A 31 6.57 -3.63 -16.32
C LYS A 31 5.53 -2.84 -15.52
N ILE A 32 4.32 -2.69 -16.04
CA ILE A 32 3.20 -2.01 -15.33
C ILE A 32 2.86 -2.77 -14.04
N PHE A 33 2.89 -4.11 -14.08
CA PHE A 33 2.64 -4.93 -12.90
C PHE A 33 3.71 -4.74 -11.83
N ASP A 34 4.99 -4.69 -12.21
CA ASP A 34 6.11 -4.43 -11.29
C ASP A 34 6.04 -3.01 -10.70
N GLU A 35 5.74 -2.01 -11.52
CA GLU A 35 5.52 -0.62 -11.06
C GLU A 35 4.35 -0.54 -10.06
N LYS A 36 3.28 -1.30 -10.30
CA LYS A 36 2.12 -1.38 -9.41
C LYS A 36 2.44 -2.04 -8.07
N ILE A 37 3.21 -3.13 -8.06
CA ILE A 37 3.69 -3.77 -6.82
C ILE A 37 4.54 -2.79 -6.01
N GLN A 38 5.46 -2.07 -6.67
CA GLN A 38 6.29 -1.08 -5.99
C GLN A 38 5.47 0.07 -5.42
N ALA A 39 4.48 0.58 -6.17
CA ALA A 39 3.55 1.60 -5.72
C ALA A 39 2.78 1.13 -4.48
N TYR A 40 2.19 -0.05 -4.51
CA TYR A 40 1.45 -0.61 -3.37
C TYR A 40 2.33 -0.84 -2.15
N SER A 41 3.57 -1.28 -2.33
CA SER A 41 4.50 -1.39 -1.20
C SER A 41 4.78 -0.03 -0.56
N LYS A 42 5.03 1.01 -1.35
CA LYS A 42 5.28 2.37 -0.84
C LYS A 42 4.06 2.93 -0.11
N ILE A 43 2.88 2.80 -0.74
CA ILE A 43 1.61 3.25 -0.17
C ILE A 43 1.33 2.53 1.15
N ALA A 44 1.46 1.20 1.19
CA ALA A 44 1.22 0.44 2.41
C ALA A 44 2.18 0.84 3.54
N THR A 45 3.47 1.07 3.23
CA THR A 45 4.45 1.55 4.22
C THR A 45 4.09 2.95 4.73
N ALA A 46 3.74 3.88 3.84
CA ALA A 46 3.42 5.25 4.24
C ALA A 46 2.15 5.31 5.11
N ILE A 47 1.13 4.51 4.78
CA ILE A 47 -0.07 4.36 5.63
C ILE A 47 0.29 3.78 6.99
N ASP A 48 1.13 2.75 7.04
CA ASP A 48 1.53 2.12 8.30
C ASP A 48 2.30 3.11 9.19
N ASN A 49 3.23 3.87 8.61
CA ASN A 49 3.95 4.93 9.32
C ASN A 49 3.00 6.01 9.87
N ALA A 50 2.03 6.48 9.09
CA ALA A 50 1.06 7.47 9.54
C ALA A 50 0.19 6.94 10.70
N VAL A 51 -0.30 5.69 10.60
CA VAL A 51 -1.09 5.06 11.67
C VAL A 51 -0.25 4.83 12.93
N LEU A 52 1.01 4.43 12.79
CA LEU A 52 1.93 4.26 13.91
C LEU A 52 2.24 5.60 14.59
N ALA A 53 2.60 6.63 13.83
CA ALA A 53 2.87 7.97 14.36
C ALA A 53 1.65 8.54 15.11
N LEU A 54 0.45 8.39 14.54
CA LEU A 54 -0.79 8.75 15.23
C LEU A 54 -0.96 7.95 16.54
N GLY A 55 -0.81 6.62 16.49
CA GLY A 55 -0.97 5.77 17.66
C GLY A 55 0.01 6.11 18.79
N GLU A 56 1.30 6.17 18.47
CA GLU A 56 2.38 6.47 19.42
C GLU A 56 2.26 7.89 19.98
N GLY A 57 2.05 8.88 19.11
CA GLY A 57 1.94 10.27 19.54
C GLY A 57 0.70 10.53 20.41
N ILE A 58 -0.40 9.81 20.17
CA ILE A 58 -1.57 9.88 21.04
C ILE A 58 -1.27 9.28 22.44
N GLU A 59 -0.60 8.12 22.49
CA GLU A 59 -0.23 7.48 23.77
C GLU A 59 0.73 8.36 24.57
N GLU A 60 1.76 8.91 23.91
CA GLU A 60 2.73 9.81 24.52
C GLU A 60 2.08 11.11 24.99
N GLY A 61 1.27 11.75 24.14
CA GLY A 61 0.57 12.98 24.49
C GLY A 61 -0.42 12.81 25.64
N LYS A 62 -1.04 11.62 25.77
CA LYS A 62 -1.89 11.27 26.91
C LYS A 62 -1.09 11.21 28.21
N ASP A 63 0.11 10.63 28.18
CA ASP A 63 0.95 10.51 29.37
C ASP A 63 1.60 11.84 29.78
N LEU A 64 2.00 12.66 28.81
CA LEU A 64 2.44 14.04 29.04
C LEU A 64 1.34 14.91 29.65
N ARG A 65 0.09 14.81 29.14
CA ARG A 65 -1.05 15.56 29.73
C ARG A 65 -1.39 15.14 31.16
N LYS A 66 -1.17 13.88 31.53
CA LYS A 66 -1.39 13.40 32.91
C LYS A 66 -0.32 13.90 33.87
N THR A 67 0.95 13.84 33.45
CA THR A 67 2.09 14.15 34.31
C THR A 67 2.42 15.64 34.36
N GLN A 68 2.04 16.39 33.32
CA GLN A 68 2.28 17.83 33.15
C GLN A 68 3.69 18.26 33.56
N PRO A 69 4.75 17.62 33.05
CA PRO A 69 6.11 18.03 33.35
C PRO A 69 6.35 19.46 32.85
N LYS A 70 7.38 20.10 33.41
CA LYS A 70 7.81 21.41 32.91
C LYS A 70 8.25 21.25 31.46
N GLY A 71 7.59 21.95 30.53
CA GLY A 71 7.86 21.85 29.09
C GLY A 71 6.86 21.00 28.31
N TYR A 72 5.87 20.37 28.96
CA TYR A 72 4.94 19.44 28.29
C TYR A 72 4.20 20.00 27.07
N LYS A 73 4.08 21.34 26.94
CA LYS A 73 3.47 21.97 25.76
C LYS A 73 4.39 21.90 24.54
N ASP A 74 5.68 22.09 24.74
CA ASP A 74 6.68 22.02 23.69
C ASP A 74 6.79 20.55 23.23
N ASP A 75 6.77 19.59 24.16
CA ASP A 75 6.74 18.16 23.85
C ASP A 75 5.47 17.76 23.06
N LEU A 76 4.31 18.32 23.41
CA LEU A 76 3.06 18.08 22.65
C LEU A 76 3.10 18.69 21.24
N GLU A 77 3.81 19.80 21.06
CA GLU A 77 3.99 20.44 19.75
C GLU A 77 4.91 19.59 18.86
N GLU A 78 6.01 19.07 19.41
CA GLU A 78 6.91 18.12 18.70
C GLU A 78 6.16 16.85 18.27
N ILE A 79 5.33 16.28 19.14
CA ILE A 79 4.49 15.12 18.79
C ILE A 79 3.52 15.46 17.64
N ALA A 80 2.88 16.63 17.69
CA ALA A 80 1.96 17.05 16.64
C ALA A 80 2.68 17.27 15.30
N GLU A 81 3.90 17.82 15.33
CA GLU A 81 4.74 17.99 14.14
C GLU A 81 5.11 16.62 13.54
N ASN A 82 5.58 15.67 14.35
CA ASN A 82 5.93 14.32 13.91
C ASN A 82 4.74 13.58 13.28
N ILE A 83 3.54 13.69 13.88
CA ILE A 83 2.31 13.14 13.32
C ILE A 83 2.00 13.82 11.96
N GLY A 84 2.09 15.14 11.90
CA GLY A 84 1.83 15.92 10.69
C GLY A 84 2.78 15.55 9.55
N GLU A 85 4.07 15.36 9.83
CA GLU A 85 5.06 14.91 8.84
C GLU A 85 4.71 13.54 8.26
N ALA A 86 4.36 12.56 9.11
CA ALA A 86 4.00 11.22 8.66
C ALA A 86 2.72 11.22 7.79
N ILE A 87 1.73 12.04 8.15
CA ILE A 87 0.50 12.22 7.37
C ILE A 87 0.81 12.87 6.01
N ASN A 88 1.63 13.92 5.99
CA ASN A 88 2.03 14.58 4.75
C ASN A 88 2.81 13.64 3.81
N GLU A 89 3.75 12.85 4.36
CA GLU A 89 4.48 11.85 3.58
C GLU A 89 3.52 10.80 2.97
N MET A 90 2.51 10.37 3.72
CA MET A 90 1.47 9.49 3.21
C MET A 90 0.70 10.12 2.04
N PHE A 91 0.28 11.39 2.16
CA PHE A 91 -0.38 12.11 1.06
C PHE A 91 0.50 12.23 -0.18
N ASP A 92 1.77 12.60 -0.01
CA ASP A 92 2.73 12.72 -1.11
C ASP A 92 2.92 11.38 -1.84
N VAL A 93 3.05 10.29 -1.09
CA VAL A 93 3.17 8.94 -1.65
C VAL A 93 1.90 8.54 -2.39
N LEU A 94 0.71 8.81 -1.84
CA LEU A 94 -0.56 8.52 -2.51
C LEU A 94 -0.68 9.28 -3.84
N MET A 95 -0.44 10.59 -3.81
CA MET A 95 -0.53 11.45 -4.99
C MET A 95 0.50 11.08 -6.07
N ALA A 96 1.72 10.74 -5.67
CA ALA A 96 2.77 10.32 -6.61
C ALA A 96 2.42 9.01 -7.33
N ASN A 97 1.55 8.17 -6.76
CA ASN A 97 1.23 6.85 -7.29
C ASN A 97 -0.20 6.73 -7.83
N VAL A 98 -1.02 7.79 -7.79
CA VAL A 98 -2.45 7.76 -8.12
C VAL A 98 -2.76 7.16 -9.49
N VAL A 99 -1.90 7.40 -10.49
CA VAL A 99 -2.08 6.93 -11.87
C VAL A 99 -2.01 5.41 -12.00
N LEU A 100 -1.39 4.73 -11.03
CA LEU A 100 -1.23 3.28 -11.02
C LEU A 100 -2.37 2.57 -10.28
N LEU A 101 -3.25 3.32 -9.60
CA LEU A 101 -4.30 2.77 -8.74
C LEU A 101 -5.59 2.55 -9.53
N PRO A 102 -6.21 1.37 -9.46
CA PRO A 102 -7.57 1.19 -9.93
C PRO A 102 -8.54 1.99 -9.04
N SER A 103 -9.67 2.42 -9.61
CA SER A 103 -10.58 3.36 -8.94
C SER A 103 -11.09 2.88 -7.58
N ASN A 104 -11.31 1.57 -7.40
CA ASN A 104 -11.73 1.01 -6.12
C ASN A 104 -10.67 1.14 -5.02
N VAL A 105 -9.40 0.89 -5.36
CA VAL A 105 -8.27 1.07 -4.43
C VAL A 105 -8.07 2.55 -4.13
N TYR A 106 -8.08 3.39 -5.17
CA TYR A 106 -7.97 4.84 -5.01
C TYR A 106 -9.06 5.40 -4.09
N ASN A 107 -10.33 5.08 -4.33
CA ASN A 107 -11.44 5.59 -3.53
C ASN A 107 -11.31 5.17 -2.06
N SER A 108 -10.89 3.93 -1.78
CA SER A 108 -10.68 3.47 -0.41
C SER A 108 -9.53 4.21 0.29
N LEU A 109 -8.47 4.52 -0.44
CA LEU A 109 -7.34 5.31 0.06
C LEU A 109 -7.70 6.79 0.26
N ASP A 110 -8.50 7.36 -0.64
CA ASP A 110 -9.03 8.72 -0.54
C ASP A 110 -9.95 8.85 0.69
N GLU A 111 -10.85 7.88 0.91
CA GLU A 111 -11.70 7.82 2.10
C GLU A 111 -10.89 7.66 3.40
N PHE A 112 -9.78 6.92 3.35
CA PHE A 112 -8.85 6.81 4.48
C PHE A 112 -8.16 8.15 4.76
N ALA A 113 -7.68 8.81 3.71
CA ALA A 113 -6.97 10.08 3.82
C ALA A 113 -7.91 11.22 4.30
N MET A 114 -9.13 11.30 3.75
CA MET A 114 -10.18 12.21 4.23
C MET A 114 -10.57 11.95 5.69
N PHE A 115 -10.58 10.69 6.11
CA PHE A 115 -10.86 10.34 7.49
C PHE A 115 -9.77 10.91 8.41
N ILE A 116 -8.48 10.67 8.09
CA ILE A 116 -7.36 11.23 8.85
C ILE A 116 -7.44 12.77 8.93
N ASP A 117 -7.70 13.44 7.80
CA ASP A 117 -7.71 14.89 7.69
C ASP A 117 -8.95 15.57 8.31
N SER A 118 -9.90 14.79 8.86
CA SER A 118 -11.12 15.36 9.42
C SER A 118 -10.83 16.17 10.70
N GLU A 119 -11.48 17.34 10.85
CA GLU A 119 -11.30 18.22 12.02
C GLU A 119 -11.58 17.53 13.37
N GLU A 120 -12.44 16.51 13.39
CA GLU A 120 -12.68 15.70 14.59
C GLU A 120 -11.43 14.93 15.04
N ASN A 121 -10.56 14.59 14.09
CA ASN A 121 -9.31 13.85 14.28
C ASN A 121 -8.10 14.76 14.41
N PHE A 122 -8.21 16.09 14.34
CA PHE A 122 -7.12 17.00 14.72
C PHE A 122 -7.18 17.42 16.20
N ASN A 123 -8.36 17.28 16.83
CA ASN A 123 -8.57 17.57 18.26
C ASN A 123 -8.37 16.34 19.16
N ILE A 124 -7.54 15.39 18.75
CA ILE A 124 -7.41 14.05 19.39
C ILE A 124 -7.04 14.17 20.88
N PHE A 125 -6.24 15.18 21.22
CA PHE A 125 -5.82 15.43 22.59
C PHE A 125 -6.88 16.11 23.47
N GLU A 126 -7.97 16.63 22.88
CA GLU A 126 -9.08 17.26 23.61
C GLU A 126 -10.19 16.26 23.99
N LYS A 127 -10.24 15.09 23.34
CA LYS A 127 -11.26 14.04 23.57
C LYS A 127 -10.62 12.66 23.77
N PRO A 128 -9.89 12.45 24.89
CA PRO A 128 -9.11 11.24 25.10
C PRO A 128 -9.96 9.95 25.14
N GLU A 129 -11.24 10.05 25.44
CA GLU A 129 -12.19 8.93 25.44
C GLU A 129 -12.49 8.36 24.05
N LYS A 130 -12.19 9.11 22.97
CA LYS A 130 -12.43 8.67 21.59
C LYS A 130 -11.21 8.03 20.92
N ILE A 131 -10.05 8.09 21.56
CA ILE A 131 -8.76 7.65 21.01
C ILE A 131 -8.80 6.20 20.53
N GLU A 132 -9.26 5.27 21.37
CA GLU A 132 -9.26 3.85 21.03
C GLU A 132 -10.20 3.55 19.86
N THR A 133 -11.32 4.26 19.78
CA THR A 133 -12.26 4.14 18.66
C THR A 133 -11.66 4.71 17.37
N LEU A 134 -10.94 5.83 17.45
CA LEU A 134 -10.23 6.41 16.32
C LEU A 134 -9.16 5.46 15.78
N ILE A 135 -8.30 4.91 16.64
CA ILE A 135 -7.23 3.98 16.24
C ILE A 135 -7.83 2.70 15.64
N ALA A 136 -8.92 2.17 16.22
CA ALA A 136 -9.59 0.99 15.69
C ALA A 136 -10.17 1.24 14.28
N GLU A 137 -10.79 2.41 14.06
CA GLU A 137 -11.34 2.78 12.75
C GLU A 137 -10.23 3.05 11.72
N LEU A 138 -9.11 3.67 12.11
CA LEU A 138 -7.92 3.83 11.26
C LEU A 138 -7.39 2.47 10.81
N ARG A 139 -7.19 1.54 11.75
CA ARG A 139 -6.70 0.19 11.43
C ARG A 139 -7.68 -0.58 10.55
N LYS A 140 -8.99 -0.43 10.78
CA LYS A 140 -10.02 -1.05 9.94
C LYS A 140 -9.92 -0.56 8.49
N ARG A 141 -9.88 0.76 8.28
CA ARG A 141 -9.78 1.36 6.94
C ARG A 141 -8.44 1.07 6.26
N GLN A 142 -7.34 1.08 7.01
CA GLN A 142 -6.03 0.61 6.54
C GLN A 142 -6.12 -0.83 6.02
N ASN A 143 -6.74 -1.74 6.79
CA ASN A 143 -6.90 -3.14 6.40
C ASN A 143 -7.79 -3.30 5.16
N GLU A 144 -8.87 -2.51 5.03
CA GLU A 144 -9.72 -2.49 3.84
C GLU A 144 -8.93 -2.08 2.59
N ALA A 145 -8.17 -0.97 2.67
CA ALA A 145 -7.33 -0.52 1.58
C ALA A 145 -6.24 -1.54 1.20
N ILE A 146 -5.56 -2.14 2.18
CA ILE A 146 -4.54 -3.19 1.96
C ILE A 146 -5.16 -4.43 1.31
N THR A 147 -6.37 -4.80 1.71
CA THR A 147 -7.08 -5.94 1.12
C THR A 147 -7.39 -5.69 -0.35
N LEU A 148 -7.90 -4.49 -0.69
CA LEU A 148 -8.15 -4.12 -2.09
C LEU A 148 -6.87 -4.10 -2.93
N MET A 149 -5.75 -3.60 -2.39
CA MET A 149 -4.44 -3.66 -3.06
C MET A 149 -4.00 -5.10 -3.32
N ARG A 150 -4.18 -6.01 -2.34
CA ARG A 150 -3.83 -7.43 -2.46
C ARG A 150 -4.68 -8.17 -3.49
N ASP A 151 -5.97 -7.88 -3.53
CA ASP A 151 -6.93 -8.49 -4.45
C ASP A 151 -6.62 -8.10 -5.89
N ASP A 152 -6.29 -6.83 -6.10
CA ASP A 152 -5.96 -6.27 -7.41
C ASP A 152 -4.65 -6.83 -8.00
N ILE A 153 -3.61 -7.08 -7.19
CA ILE A 153 -2.41 -7.80 -7.67
C ILE A 153 -2.59 -9.33 -7.72
N HIS A 154 -3.78 -9.84 -7.40
CA HIS A 154 -4.05 -11.27 -7.26
C HIS A 154 -3.00 -11.98 -6.39
N SER A 155 -2.68 -11.41 -5.23
CA SER A 155 -1.59 -11.89 -4.37
C SER A 155 -1.72 -13.37 -4.00
N ASP A 156 -2.93 -13.90 -3.89
CA ASP A 156 -3.21 -15.32 -3.63
C ASP A 156 -2.77 -16.25 -4.76
N GLN A 157 -2.74 -15.76 -6.00
CA GLN A 157 -2.22 -16.50 -7.15
C GLN A 157 -0.69 -16.47 -7.19
N LEU A 158 -0.09 -15.34 -6.80
CA LEU A 158 1.36 -15.21 -6.55
C LEU A 158 1.83 -16.14 -5.41
N ASN A 159 0.97 -16.35 -4.41
CA ASN A 159 1.24 -17.17 -3.23
C ASN A 159 1.48 -18.66 -3.58
N LYS A 160 0.90 -19.21 -4.65
CA LYS A 160 1.23 -20.59 -5.10
C LYS A 160 2.71 -20.76 -5.49
N GLY A 161 3.32 -19.72 -6.08
CA GLY A 161 4.74 -19.69 -6.41
C GLY A 161 5.62 -19.49 -5.17
N LEU A 162 5.19 -18.61 -4.26
CA LEU A 162 5.89 -18.36 -2.99
C LEU A 162 5.86 -19.59 -2.07
N HIS A 163 4.70 -20.24 -1.93
CA HIS A 163 4.50 -21.45 -1.16
C HIS A 163 5.36 -22.61 -1.68
N LYS A 164 5.55 -22.70 -3.00
CA LYS A 164 6.47 -23.65 -3.66
C LYS A 164 7.95 -23.32 -3.44
N ARG A 165 8.31 -22.04 -3.25
CA ARG A 165 9.67 -21.60 -2.90
C ARG A 165 9.96 -21.80 -1.41
N LEU A 166 8.99 -21.53 -0.54
CA LEU A 166 9.07 -21.72 0.91
C LEU A 166 9.05 -23.21 1.32
N SER A 167 8.31 -24.05 0.60
CA SER A 167 8.30 -25.51 0.80
C SER A 167 9.57 -26.19 0.29
N ARG A 168 10.20 -25.65 -0.77
CA ARG A 168 11.50 -26.14 -1.29
C ARG A 168 12.70 -25.80 -0.40
N ASN A 169 12.60 -24.78 0.46
CA ASN A 169 13.71 -24.29 1.27
C ASN A 169 13.70 -24.74 2.75
N ASN A 170 12.88 -25.72 3.15
CA ASN A 170 12.77 -26.21 4.55
C ASN A 170 12.53 -25.10 5.61
N LEU A 171 12.10 -23.91 5.20
CA LEU A 171 11.70 -22.81 6.09
C LEU A 171 10.20 -22.84 6.40
N GLY A 172 9.38 -23.43 5.51
CA GLY A 172 7.94 -23.56 5.74
C GLY A 172 7.57 -24.36 6.98
N HIS A 173 8.36 -25.38 7.34
CA HIS A 173 8.11 -26.19 8.54
C HIS A 173 8.43 -25.48 9.86
N LYS A 174 9.23 -24.39 9.82
CA LYS A 174 9.61 -23.59 10.98
C LYS A 174 8.74 -22.34 11.19
N ILE A 175 8.03 -21.89 10.15
CA ILE A 175 7.20 -20.67 10.18
C ILE A 175 5.69 -21.00 10.22
N PHE A 176 5.28 -22.13 9.62
CA PHE A 176 3.87 -22.56 9.58
C PHE A 176 3.63 -23.87 10.35
N GLY A 177 4.56 -24.26 11.23
CA GLY A 177 4.34 -25.34 12.18
C GLY A 177 3.48 -24.82 13.33
N GLU A 178 2.22 -25.28 13.36
CA GLU A 178 1.17 -25.03 14.37
C GLU A 178 0.33 -23.75 14.16
N ILE A 179 -0.58 -23.82 13.18
CA ILE A 179 -2.02 -23.56 13.40
C ILE A 179 -2.79 -24.72 12.80
#